data_AF-A0A936CQ32-F1
#
_entry.id   AF-A0A936CQ32-F1
#
_cell.length_a   1.000
_cell.length_b   1.000
_cell.length_c   1.000
_cell.angle_alpha   90.00
_cell.angle_beta   90.00
_cell.angle_gamma   90.00
#
_symmetry.space_group_name_H-M   'P 1'
#
loop_
_entity.id
_entity.type
_entity.pdbx_description
1 polymer ?
#
loop_
_entity_poly.entity_id
_entity_poly.type
_entity_poly.pdbx_seq_one_letter_code
_entity_poly.pdbx_strand_id
1 'polypeptide(L)'
;MKKYRVDLWIYQRPDPNESIDELYAELARRMIALNSPLSWKGALVPPAPVRDKGDLAACYSVKYTDTALKHYGAYRIRDARYIYDEKTSDDTFAFDTKKLSANEYQNMLHYRFPEVMDAVRGYRAAAYLDYHSSKYSQLHQAQRRKLIEQANADPDGRNNIFTLNVAQFWDAELCRRALGYGRDEVIKRLTSKVPLVKPLIDGVYVVFNDNPDLTFEEFCTYNDRLKPVLGLQ
;
A
#
# COMPACT_ATOMS: atom_id res chain seq x y z
N MET A 1 14.15 -16.99 17.84
CA MET A 1 14.15 -16.64 16.40
C MET A 1 13.66 -15.20 16.26
N LYS A 2 14.37 -14.36 15.50
CA LYS A 2 13.97 -12.96 15.28
C LYS A 2 12.61 -12.92 14.58
N LYS A 3 11.80 -11.93 14.94
CA LYS A 3 10.45 -11.73 14.43
C LYS A 3 10.37 -10.36 13.77
N TYR A 4 9.77 -10.30 12.61
CA TYR A 4 9.71 -9.11 11.77
C TYR A 4 8.30 -8.53 11.81
N ARG A 5 8.23 -7.20 11.74
CA ARG A 5 6.99 -6.44 11.65
C ARG A 5 6.91 -5.76 10.29
N VAL A 6 5.79 -5.99 9.61
CA VAL A 6 5.46 -5.28 8.38
C VAL A 6 4.06 -4.71 8.49
N ASP A 7 3.94 -3.43 8.19
CA ASP A 7 2.65 -2.78 8.01
C ASP A 7 2.36 -2.73 6.50
N LEU A 8 1.24 -3.33 6.05
CA LEU A 8 0.79 -3.26 4.66
C LEU A 8 -0.30 -2.20 4.57
N TRP A 9 -0.18 -1.29 3.61
CA TRP A 9 -1.21 -0.29 3.34
C TRP A 9 -1.65 -0.37 1.89
N ILE A 10 -2.96 -0.30 1.70
CA ILE A 10 -3.61 -0.29 0.39
C ILE A 10 -4.58 0.88 0.36
N TYR A 11 -4.62 1.55 -0.79
CA TYR A 11 -5.41 2.75 -1.02
C TYR A 11 -6.34 2.52 -2.22
N GLN A 12 -7.61 2.88 -2.06
CA GLN A 12 -8.62 2.82 -3.12
C GLN A 12 -9.17 4.23 -3.36
N ARG A 13 -9.37 4.61 -4.62
CA ARG A 13 -10.02 5.89 -4.96
C ARG A 13 -11.51 5.77 -4.64
N PRO A 14 -12.12 6.70 -3.89
CA PRO A 14 -13.56 6.65 -3.65
C PRO A 14 -14.34 7.03 -4.90
N ASP A 15 -15.47 6.37 -5.14
CA ASP A 15 -16.46 6.75 -6.14
C ASP A 15 -17.75 7.18 -5.42
N PRO A 16 -18.26 8.42 -5.63
CA PRO A 16 -19.50 8.88 -5.01
C PRO A 16 -20.74 8.05 -5.41
N ASN A 17 -20.65 7.23 -6.46
CA ASN A 17 -21.74 6.38 -6.94
C ASN A 17 -21.70 4.96 -6.37
N GLU A 18 -20.64 4.56 -5.65
CA GLU A 18 -20.53 3.24 -5.04
C GLU A 18 -21.04 3.26 -3.58
N SER A 19 -21.85 2.26 -3.21
CA SER A 19 -22.29 2.06 -1.83
C SER A 19 -21.16 1.46 -0.98
N ILE A 20 -20.93 2.01 0.21
CA ILE A 20 -19.98 1.44 1.19
C ILE A 20 -20.42 0.03 1.61
N ASP A 21 -21.72 -0.23 1.73
CA ASP A 21 -22.23 -1.55 2.13
C ASP A 21 -21.94 -2.61 1.06
N GLU A 22 -22.14 -2.28 -0.22
CA GLU A 22 -21.88 -3.19 -1.35
C GLU A 22 -20.38 -3.43 -1.51
N LEU A 23 -19.57 -2.38 -1.43
CA LEU A 23 -18.10 -2.48 -1.45
C LEU A 23 -17.58 -3.32 -0.29
N TYR A 24 -18.09 -3.11 0.92
CA TYR A 24 -17.68 -3.89 2.08
C TYR A 24 -18.08 -5.37 1.96
N ALA A 25 -19.29 -5.65 1.48
CA ALA A 25 -19.75 -7.02 1.25
C ALA A 25 -18.89 -7.73 0.19
N GLU A 26 -18.54 -7.03 -0.89
CA GLU A 26 -17.62 -7.54 -1.91
C GLU A 26 -16.24 -7.82 -1.30
N LEU A 27 -15.67 -6.86 -0.57
CA LEU A 27 -14.37 -6.99 0.08
C LEU A 27 -14.35 -8.18 1.04
N ALA A 28 -15.35 -8.30 1.91
CA ALA A 28 -15.45 -9.40 2.87
C ALA A 28 -15.45 -10.76 2.15
N ARG A 29 -16.26 -10.90 1.11
CA ARG A 29 -16.32 -12.13 0.29
C ARG A 29 -14.96 -12.46 -0.34
N ARG A 30 -14.27 -11.48 -0.92
CA ARG A 30 -12.96 -11.67 -1.57
C ARG A 30 -11.89 -12.01 -0.52
N MET A 31 -11.85 -11.31 0.61
CA MET A 31 -10.89 -11.52 1.68
C MET A 31 -11.04 -12.88 2.38
N ILE A 32 -12.27 -13.40 2.53
CA ILE A 32 -12.51 -14.74 3.07
C ILE A 32 -11.99 -15.84 2.13
N ALA A 33 -12.04 -15.60 0.81
CA ALA A 33 -11.58 -16.55 -0.20
C ALA A 33 -10.04 -16.60 -0.34
N LEU A 34 -9.31 -15.65 0.24
CA LEU A 34 -7.85 -15.61 0.18
C LEU A 34 -7.21 -16.71 1.04
N ASN A 35 -5.92 -16.91 0.81
CA ASN A 35 -5.08 -17.77 1.63
C ASN A 35 -4.57 -17.02 2.89
N SER A 36 -4.29 -17.79 3.95
CA SER A 36 -3.59 -17.28 5.14
C SER A 36 -2.20 -16.70 4.78
N PRO A 37 -1.65 -15.77 5.58
CA PRO A 37 -2.20 -15.26 6.85
C PRO A 37 -3.14 -14.05 6.69
N LEU A 38 -3.22 -13.41 5.52
CA LEU A 38 -3.98 -12.17 5.35
C LEU A 38 -5.49 -12.38 5.09
N SER A 39 -5.91 -13.61 4.84
CA SER A 39 -7.32 -13.99 4.67
C SER A 39 -8.17 -13.69 5.90
N TRP A 40 -9.41 -13.26 5.70
CA TRP A 40 -10.38 -13.09 6.78
C TRP A 40 -11.04 -14.42 7.22
N LYS A 41 -10.64 -15.55 6.63
CA LYS A 41 -11.15 -16.87 7.01
C LYS A 41 -10.86 -17.16 8.48
N GLY A 42 -11.92 -17.34 9.27
CA GLY A 42 -11.84 -17.58 10.71
C GLY A 42 -11.63 -16.32 11.57
N ALA A 43 -11.63 -15.13 10.97
CA ALA A 43 -11.61 -13.87 11.69
C ALA A 43 -13.02 -13.46 12.14
N LEU A 44 -13.08 -12.61 13.17
CA LEU A 44 -14.30 -11.90 13.56
C LEU A 44 -14.44 -10.67 12.66
N VAL A 45 -15.18 -10.83 11.57
CA VAL A 45 -15.48 -9.78 10.60
C VAL A 45 -16.69 -8.97 11.13
N PRO A 46 -16.56 -7.66 11.34
CA PRO A 46 -17.69 -6.82 11.77
C PRO A 46 -18.73 -6.67 10.65
N PRO A 47 -19.94 -6.17 10.95
CA PRO A 47 -20.84 -5.67 9.90
C PRO A 47 -20.20 -4.51 9.13
N ALA A 48 -20.82 -4.12 8.01
CA ALA A 48 -20.40 -2.95 7.25
C ALA A 48 -20.28 -1.71 8.15
N PRO A 49 -19.22 -0.90 8.00
CA PRO A 49 -18.99 0.25 8.85
C PRO A 49 -20.06 1.31 8.63
N VAL A 50 -20.69 1.73 9.70
CA VAL A 50 -21.59 2.87 9.70
C VAL A 50 -20.81 4.12 10.11
N ARG A 51 -21.07 5.22 9.42
CA ARG A 51 -20.46 6.51 9.71
C ARG A 51 -21.14 7.17 10.91
N ASP A 52 -20.35 7.62 11.88
CA ASP A 52 -20.86 8.46 12.96
C ASP A 52 -21.22 9.87 12.46
N LYS A 53 -22.12 10.55 13.17
CA LYS A 53 -22.59 11.89 12.77
C LYS A 53 -21.43 12.90 12.85
N GLY A 54 -21.03 13.44 11.70
CA GLY A 54 -19.97 14.45 11.59
C GLY A 54 -18.64 13.90 11.08
N ASP A 55 -18.48 12.58 11.01
CA ASP A 55 -17.26 11.96 10.52
C ASP A 55 -17.17 12.02 8.99
N LEU A 56 -15.95 12.12 8.48
CA LEU A 56 -15.65 12.07 7.04
C LEU A 56 -15.25 10.67 6.56
N ALA A 57 -15.30 9.67 7.44
CA ALA A 57 -15.00 8.29 7.13
C ALA A 57 -15.85 7.33 7.98
N ALA A 58 -16.10 6.13 7.45
CA ALA A 58 -16.69 5.00 8.15
C ALA A 58 -15.62 3.92 8.34
N CYS A 59 -15.35 3.56 9.59
CA CYS A 59 -14.18 2.76 9.96
C CYS A 59 -14.57 1.40 10.53
N TYR A 60 -13.77 0.38 10.26
CA TYR A 60 -13.95 -0.96 10.84
C TYR A 60 -12.62 -1.57 11.22
N SER A 61 -12.67 -2.57 12.11
CA SER A 61 -11.52 -3.40 12.44
C SER A 61 -11.91 -4.87 12.42
N VAL A 62 -11.12 -5.68 11.72
CA VAL A 62 -11.27 -7.13 11.73
C VAL A 62 -10.36 -7.70 12.80
N LYS A 63 -10.93 -8.50 13.70
CA LYS A 63 -10.21 -9.11 14.80
C LYS A 63 -9.91 -10.57 14.45
N TYR A 64 -8.63 -10.90 14.40
CA TYR A 64 -8.17 -12.27 14.25
C TYR A 64 -8.11 -12.92 15.63
N THR A 65 -8.43 -14.21 15.70
CA THR A 65 -8.27 -15.00 16.93
C THR A 65 -6.78 -15.18 17.29
N ASP A 66 -5.90 -15.10 16.30
CA ASP A 66 -4.46 -14.92 16.50
C ASP A 66 -4.11 -13.42 16.61
N THR A 67 -3.55 -13.02 17.75
CA THR A 67 -3.14 -11.64 18.04
C THR A 67 -2.03 -11.09 17.13
N ALA A 68 -1.40 -11.93 16.31
CA ALA A 68 -0.30 -11.55 15.42
C ALA A 68 -0.72 -10.70 14.22
N LEU A 69 -2.00 -10.65 13.88
CA LEU A 69 -2.51 -9.86 12.76
C LEU A 69 -3.62 -8.90 13.21
N LYS A 70 -3.53 -7.66 12.76
CA LYS A 70 -4.63 -6.68 12.87
C LYS A 70 -4.95 -6.13 11.50
N HIS A 71 -6.23 -6.01 11.19
CA HIS A 71 -6.68 -5.33 10.00
C HIS A 71 -7.64 -4.19 10.37
N TYR A 72 -7.44 -3.05 9.74
CA TYR A 72 -8.28 -1.87 9.86
C TYR A 72 -8.57 -1.34 8.46
N GLY A 73 -9.80 -0.86 8.26
CA GLY A 73 -10.18 -0.16 7.05
C GLY A 73 -11.01 1.08 7.36
N ALA A 74 -10.90 2.09 6.50
CA ALA A 74 -11.70 3.30 6.56
C ALA A 74 -12.14 3.70 5.16
N TYR A 75 -13.45 3.77 4.96
CA TYR A 75 -14.06 4.30 3.75
C TYR A 75 -14.35 5.78 3.92
N ARG A 76 -13.93 6.60 2.98
CA ARG A 76 -14.26 8.03 2.90
C ARG A 76 -15.72 8.21 2.54
N ILE A 77 -16.30 9.30 3.02
CA ILE A 77 -17.66 9.70 2.68
C ILE A 77 -17.87 9.72 1.15
N ARG A 78 -18.95 9.09 0.69
CA ARG A 78 -19.36 9.05 -0.73
C ARG A 78 -20.11 10.32 -1.13
N ASP A 79 -19.51 11.45 -0.82
CA ASP A 79 -20.03 12.78 -1.13
C ASP A 79 -18.98 13.51 -1.95
N ALA A 80 -19.34 13.82 -3.20
CA ALA A 80 -18.45 14.44 -4.17
C ALA A 80 -17.83 15.75 -3.67
N ARG A 81 -18.44 16.44 -2.69
CA ARG A 81 -17.90 17.66 -2.07
C ARG A 81 -16.65 17.42 -1.22
N TYR A 82 -16.39 16.18 -0.84
CA TYR A 82 -15.25 15.78 0.01
C TYR A 82 -14.30 14.82 -0.69
N ILE A 83 -14.47 14.61 -2.00
CA ILE A 83 -13.61 13.75 -2.81
C ILE A 83 -12.76 14.64 -3.70
N TYR A 84 -11.51 14.81 -3.29
CA TYR A 84 -10.50 15.55 -4.04
C TYR A 84 -9.55 14.58 -4.74
N ASP A 85 -8.85 15.08 -5.76
CA ASP A 85 -7.83 14.29 -6.46
C ASP A 85 -6.48 14.27 -5.73
N GLU A 86 -6.49 13.78 -4.50
CA GLU A 86 -5.34 13.67 -3.60
C GLU A 86 -5.51 12.49 -2.64
N LYS A 87 -4.40 11.94 -2.13
CA LYS A 87 -4.43 10.73 -1.29
C LYS A 87 -5.22 10.86 0.02
N THR A 88 -5.42 12.08 0.53
CA THR A 88 -6.22 12.38 1.74
C THR A 88 -7.71 12.02 1.56
N SER A 89 -8.13 11.93 0.30
CA SER A 89 -9.48 11.50 -0.10
C SER A 89 -9.56 10.00 -0.36
N ASP A 90 -8.51 9.21 -0.16
CA ASP A 90 -8.56 7.76 -0.43
C ASP A 90 -9.23 6.97 0.70
N ASP A 91 -9.89 5.88 0.33
CA ASP A 91 -10.15 4.80 1.27
C ASP A 91 -8.82 4.13 1.66
N THR A 92 -8.73 3.69 2.91
CA THR A 92 -7.47 3.16 3.44
C THR A 92 -7.70 1.80 4.09
N PHE A 93 -6.79 0.87 3.80
CA PHE A 93 -6.83 -0.49 4.33
C PHE A 93 -5.44 -0.86 4.82
N ALA A 94 -5.32 -1.20 6.10
CA ALA A 94 -4.06 -1.48 6.75
C ALA A 94 -4.04 -2.90 7.35
N PHE A 95 -2.90 -3.58 7.23
CA PHE A 95 -2.63 -4.87 7.88
C PHE A 95 -1.33 -4.76 8.67
N ASP A 96 -1.40 -4.94 9.99
CA ASP A 96 -0.25 -4.91 10.88
C ASP A 96 0.13 -6.35 11.25
N THR A 97 1.22 -6.82 10.66
CA THR A 97 1.71 -8.20 10.81
C THR A 97 2.77 -8.20 11.91
N LYS A 98 2.34 -8.41 13.16
CA LYS A 98 3.24 -8.49 14.32
C LYS A 98 3.66 -9.94 14.50
N LYS A 99 4.89 -10.27 14.09
CA LYS A 99 5.63 -11.53 14.36
C LYS A 99 5.78 -12.52 13.20
N LEU A 100 6.26 -12.06 12.05
CA LEU A 100 6.64 -12.95 10.95
C LEU A 100 8.03 -13.55 11.17
N SER A 101 8.23 -14.80 10.77
CA SER A 101 9.55 -15.35 10.44
C SER A 101 10.06 -14.80 9.10
N ALA A 102 11.33 -15.02 8.79
CA ALA A 102 11.92 -14.60 7.51
C ALA A 102 11.19 -15.19 6.30
N ASN A 103 10.87 -16.49 6.33
CA ASN A 103 10.14 -17.15 5.26
C ASN A 103 8.69 -16.64 5.15
N GLU A 104 8.01 -16.37 6.28
CA GLU A 104 6.67 -15.78 6.25
C GLU A 104 6.70 -14.36 5.67
N TYR A 105 7.71 -13.55 6.00
CA TYR A 105 7.93 -12.23 5.42
C TYR A 105 8.09 -12.27 3.90
N GLN A 106 8.99 -13.12 3.39
CA GLN A 106 9.22 -13.25 1.96
C GLN A 106 7.96 -13.74 1.22
N ASN A 107 7.31 -14.78 1.73
CA ASN A 107 6.07 -15.28 1.14
C ASN A 107 4.94 -14.24 1.17
N MET A 108 4.89 -13.42 2.22
CA MET A 108 3.93 -12.32 2.30
C MET A 108 4.12 -11.34 1.16
N LEU A 109 5.35 -10.86 0.94
CA LEU A 109 5.64 -9.89 -0.12
C LEU A 109 5.44 -10.49 -1.51
N HIS A 110 5.95 -11.69 -1.77
CA HIS A 110 5.93 -12.24 -3.13
C HIS A 110 4.55 -12.73 -3.58
N TYR A 111 3.73 -13.22 -2.65
CA TYR A 111 2.49 -13.94 -2.97
C TYR A 111 1.24 -13.40 -2.28
N ARG A 112 1.27 -13.11 -0.97
CA ARG A 112 0.03 -12.80 -0.22
C ARG A 112 -0.40 -11.35 -0.35
N PHE A 113 0.54 -10.42 -0.30
CA PHE A 113 0.24 -9.00 -0.43
C PHE A 113 -0.39 -8.63 -1.79
N PRO A 114 0.09 -9.12 -2.96
CA PRO A 114 -0.58 -8.83 -4.23
C PRO A 114 -2.01 -9.39 -4.33
N GLU A 115 -2.31 -10.52 -3.67
CA GLU A 115 -3.67 -11.07 -3.60
C GLU A 115 -4.63 -10.15 -2.82
N VAL A 116 -4.17 -9.60 -1.70
CA VAL A 116 -4.96 -8.65 -0.90
C VAL A 116 -5.15 -7.33 -1.64
N MET A 117 -4.11 -6.84 -2.31
CA MET A 117 -4.20 -5.62 -3.12
C MET A 117 -5.33 -5.75 -4.17
N ASP A 118 -5.33 -6.86 -4.91
CA ASP A 118 -6.39 -7.15 -5.87
C ASP A 118 -7.76 -7.25 -5.17
N ALA A 119 -7.87 -8.00 -4.06
CA ALA A 119 -9.11 -8.12 -3.29
C ALA A 119 -9.72 -6.76 -2.88
N VAL A 120 -8.88 -5.80 -2.52
CA VAL A 120 -9.24 -4.43 -2.12
C VAL A 120 -9.57 -3.53 -3.32
N ARG A 121 -9.23 -3.91 -4.56
CA ARG A 121 -9.28 -3.02 -5.74
C ARG A 121 -8.43 -1.76 -5.53
N GLY A 122 -7.28 -1.94 -4.88
CA GLY A 122 -6.37 -0.83 -4.60
C GLY A 122 -5.75 -0.27 -5.88
N TYR A 123 -5.62 1.05 -5.96
CA TYR A 123 -4.85 1.70 -7.03
C TYR A 123 -3.37 1.86 -6.66
N ARG A 124 -3.09 1.80 -5.36
CA ARG A 124 -1.75 1.94 -4.78
C ARG A 124 -1.63 1.10 -3.53
N ALA A 125 -0.48 0.48 -3.34
CA ALA A 125 -0.17 -0.23 -2.11
C ALA A 125 1.31 -0.12 -1.75
N ALA A 126 1.62 -0.24 -0.46
CA ALA A 126 3.00 -0.26 0.04
C ALA A 126 3.13 -1.15 1.28
N ALA A 127 4.24 -1.88 1.36
CA ALA A 127 4.67 -2.63 2.53
C ALA A 127 5.78 -1.86 3.24
N TYR A 128 5.60 -1.60 4.53
CA TYR A 128 6.50 -0.82 5.38
C TYR A 128 7.20 -1.75 6.37
N LEU A 129 8.53 -1.84 6.25
CA LEU A 129 9.35 -2.58 7.20
C LEU A 129 9.74 -1.65 8.36
N ASP A 130 9.28 -2.01 9.56
CA ASP A 130 9.48 -1.24 10.79
C ASP A 130 9.18 0.27 10.60
N TYR A 131 10.16 1.14 10.82
CA TYR A 131 10.04 2.60 10.72
C TYR A 131 10.96 3.20 9.66
N HIS A 132 11.45 2.39 8.71
CA HIS A 132 12.43 2.85 7.74
C HIS A 132 11.92 4.01 6.89
N SER A 133 10.69 3.92 6.38
CA SER A 133 10.09 4.99 5.57
C SER A 133 9.89 6.28 6.36
N SER A 134 9.52 6.17 7.64
CA SER A 134 9.40 7.34 8.52
C SER A 134 10.76 7.99 8.77
N LYS A 135 11.80 7.20 9.04
CA LYS A 135 13.18 7.68 9.19
C LYS A 135 13.71 8.30 7.90
N TYR A 136 13.42 7.69 6.74
CA TYR A 136 13.79 8.22 5.43
C TYR A 136 13.12 9.58 5.18
N SER A 137 11.82 9.68 5.44
CA SER A 137 11.11 10.96 5.31
C SER A 137 11.64 12.05 6.25
N GLN A 138 12.13 11.69 7.43
CA GLN A 138 12.76 12.63 8.36
C GLN A 138 14.15 13.07 7.87
N LEU A 139 14.98 12.12 7.42
CA LEU A 139 16.30 12.38 6.84
C LEU A 139 16.21 13.32 5.63
N HIS A 140 15.20 13.11 4.79
CA HIS A 140 14.98 13.86 3.55
C HIS A 140 13.89 14.95 3.67
N GLN A 141 13.59 15.43 4.89
CA GLN A 141 12.50 16.38 5.14
C GLN A 141 12.61 17.65 4.28
N ALA A 142 13.83 18.19 4.09
CA ALA A 142 14.05 19.38 3.28
C ALA A 142 13.71 19.15 1.80
N GLN A 143 14.09 18.01 1.23
CA GLN A 143 13.76 17.63 -0.14
C GLN A 143 12.26 17.39 -0.29
N ARG A 144 11.65 16.71 0.68
CA ARG A 144 10.20 16.48 0.73
C ARG A 144 9.39 17.77 0.78
N ARG A 145 9.84 18.77 1.56
CA ARG A 145 9.21 20.09 1.61
C ARG A 145 9.29 20.82 0.26
N LYS A 146 10.47 20.86 -0.36
CA LYS A 146 10.65 21.44 -1.69
C LYS A 146 9.75 20.78 -2.73
N LEU A 147 9.58 19.47 -2.66
CA LEU A 147 8.68 18.74 -3.54
C LEU A 147 7.22 19.20 -3.34
N ILE A 148 6.75 19.34 -2.10
CA ILE A 148 5.39 19.84 -1.80
C ILE A 148 5.19 21.27 -2.32
N GLU A 149 6.23 22.11 -2.25
CA GLU A 149 6.20 23.49 -2.73
C GLU A 149 6.17 23.59 -4.28
N GLN A 150 6.67 22.56 -4.99
CA GLN A 150 6.48 22.43 -6.44
C GLN A 150 5.01 22.08 -6.69
N ALA A 151 4.21 23.12 -6.97
CA ALA A 151 2.75 23.08 -7.04
C ALA A 151 2.18 21.76 -7.62
N ASN A 152 1.23 21.17 -6.89
CA ASN A 152 0.52 19.91 -7.12
C ASN A 152 1.24 18.60 -6.76
N ALA A 153 2.45 18.58 -6.19
CA ALA A 153 2.99 17.29 -5.74
C ALA A 153 2.20 16.71 -4.55
N ASP A 154 1.82 15.44 -4.65
CA ASP A 154 1.28 14.61 -3.56
C ASP A 154 2.29 13.50 -3.23
N PRO A 155 3.31 13.77 -2.37
CA PRO A 155 4.43 12.84 -2.15
C PRO A 155 3.96 11.51 -1.61
N ASP A 156 4.38 10.41 -2.25
CA ASP A 156 3.88 9.07 -1.96
C ASP A 156 2.35 9.02 -1.99
N GLY A 157 1.75 9.63 -3.00
CA GLY A 157 0.31 9.81 -3.18
C GLY A 157 -0.12 9.54 -4.62
N ARG A 158 -1.02 10.37 -5.16
CA ARG A 158 -1.64 10.12 -6.48
C ARG A 158 -0.76 10.47 -7.69
N ASN A 159 0.27 11.30 -7.52
CA ASN A 159 1.08 11.79 -8.64
C ASN A 159 2.58 11.88 -8.33
N ASN A 160 3.05 11.30 -7.22
CA ASN A 160 4.46 11.29 -6.90
C ASN A 160 4.84 10.04 -6.09
N ILE A 161 6.07 9.56 -6.32
CA ILE A 161 6.71 8.51 -5.53
C ILE A 161 7.98 9.12 -4.92
N PHE A 162 7.96 9.36 -3.62
CA PHE A 162 9.09 9.94 -2.89
C PHE A 162 9.93 8.85 -2.21
N THR A 163 9.29 7.76 -1.78
CA THR A 163 9.94 6.65 -1.07
C THR A 163 9.66 5.34 -1.80
N LEU A 164 10.72 4.61 -2.14
CA LEU A 164 10.62 3.22 -2.58
C LEU A 164 10.56 2.33 -1.33
N ASN A 165 9.36 1.85 -0.98
CA ASN A 165 9.16 0.95 0.17
C ASN A 165 9.55 -0.49 -0.19
N VAL A 166 9.58 -1.43 0.77
CA VAL A 166 10.12 -2.79 0.50
C VAL A 166 9.33 -3.55 -0.57
N ALA A 167 8.02 -3.31 -0.66
CA ALA A 167 7.19 -3.71 -1.80
C ALA A 167 6.10 -2.67 -2.06
N GLN A 168 5.72 -2.47 -3.33
CA GLN A 168 4.72 -1.51 -3.75
C GLN A 168 3.90 -1.98 -4.95
N PHE A 169 2.69 -1.44 -5.06
CA PHE A 169 1.85 -1.51 -6.24
C PHE A 169 1.51 -0.11 -6.74
N TRP A 170 1.49 0.05 -8.06
CA TRP A 170 1.02 1.23 -8.75
C TRP A 170 0.15 0.83 -9.94
N ASP A 171 -1.09 1.33 -9.98
CA ASP A 171 -1.98 1.15 -11.14
C ASP A 171 -1.47 1.88 -12.39
N ALA A 172 -2.15 1.67 -13.51
CA ALA A 172 -1.77 2.28 -14.78
C ALA A 172 -1.76 3.81 -14.73
N GLU A 173 -2.72 4.41 -14.01
CA GLU A 173 -2.84 5.85 -13.88
C GLU A 173 -1.68 6.44 -13.06
N LEU A 174 -1.38 5.88 -11.89
CA LEU A 174 -0.29 6.35 -11.03
C LEU A 174 1.06 6.22 -11.74
N CYS A 175 1.30 5.12 -12.46
CA CYS A 175 2.51 4.99 -13.29
C CYS A 175 2.66 6.21 -14.22
N ARG A 176 1.61 6.58 -14.96
CA ARG A 176 1.65 7.74 -15.86
C ARG A 176 1.85 9.05 -15.10
N ARG A 177 1.12 9.26 -14.00
CA ARG A 177 1.13 10.53 -13.26
C ARG A 177 2.44 10.77 -12.51
N ALA A 178 3.01 9.73 -11.91
CA ALA A 178 4.21 9.84 -11.08
C ALA A 178 5.52 9.59 -11.85
N LEU A 179 5.51 8.76 -12.89
CA LEU A 179 6.71 8.36 -13.62
C LEU A 179 6.76 8.91 -15.06
N GLY A 180 5.62 9.34 -15.61
CA GLY A 180 5.52 9.84 -16.99
C GLY A 180 5.44 8.73 -18.05
N TYR A 181 5.33 7.46 -17.65
CA TYR A 181 5.24 6.31 -18.56
C TYR A 181 4.40 5.17 -17.96
N GLY A 182 4.02 4.20 -18.78
CA GLY A 182 3.15 3.09 -18.38
C GLY A 182 3.87 1.94 -17.67
N ARG A 183 3.07 1.02 -17.12
CA ARG A 183 3.49 -0.21 -16.43
C ARG A 183 4.64 -0.94 -17.12
N ASP A 184 4.56 -1.16 -18.42
CA ASP A 184 5.50 -2.05 -19.12
C ASP A 184 6.93 -1.46 -19.15
N GLU A 185 7.05 -0.13 -19.20
CA GLU A 185 8.35 0.54 -19.10
C GLU A 185 8.89 0.48 -17.66
N VAL A 186 8.03 0.53 -16.63
CA VAL A 186 8.44 0.26 -15.23
C VAL A 186 9.04 -1.14 -15.11
N ILE A 187 8.35 -2.15 -15.64
CA ILE A 187 8.79 -3.55 -15.62
C ILE A 187 10.13 -3.68 -16.32
N LYS A 188 10.27 -3.16 -17.55
CA LYS A 188 11.52 -3.18 -18.32
C LYS A 188 12.68 -2.55 -17.55
N ARG A 189 12.46 -1.39 -16.92
CA ARG A 189 13.51 -0.67 -16.17
C ARG A 189 13.97 -1.43 -14.93
N LEU A 190 13.04 -2.05 -14.20
CA LEU A 190 13.33 -2.75 -12.95
C LEU A 190 13.72 -4.22 -13.12
N THR A 191 13.46 -4.83 -14.28
CA THR A 191 13.80 -6.23 -14.55
C THR A 191 15.29 -6.47 -14.27
N SER A 192 15.57 -7.55 -13.52
CA SER A 192 16.90 -7.95 -13.06
C SER A 192 17.59 -6.98 -12.08
N LYS A 193 16.89 -5.98 -11.52
CA LYS A 193 17.44 -5.01 -10.54
C LYS A 193 16.79 -5.08 -9.17
N VAL A 194 15.68 -5.81 -9.08
CA VAL A 194 14.85 -6.00 -7.88
C VAL A 194 14.46 -7.48 -7.75
N PRO A 195 14.18 -7.97 -6.53
CA PRO A 195 13.72 -9.34 -6.30
C PRO A 195 12.50 -9.76 -7.14
N LEU A 196 11.52 -8.88 -7.29
CA LEU A 196 10.33 -9.16 -8.09
C LEU A 196 9.82 -7.89 -8.75
N VAL A 197 9.49 -7.98 -10.04
CA VAL A 197 8.66 -7.00 -10.75
C VAL A 197 7.76 -7.76 -11.72
N LYS A 198 6.45 -7.54 -11.64
CA LYS A 198 5.46 -8.23 -12.47
C LYS A 198 4.23 -7.38 -12.76
N PRO A 199 3.53 -7.62 -13.87
CA PRO A 199 2.20 -7.05 -14.05
C PRO A 199 1.25 -7.57 -12.98
N LEU A 200 0.34 -6.72 -12.50
CA LEU A 200 -0.73 -7.06 -11.59
C LEU A 200 -1.94 -6.19 -11.91
N ILE A 201 -3.09 -6.80 -12.23
CA ILE A 201 -4.28 -6.08 -12.73
C ILE A 201 -3.88 -5.21 -13.94
N ASP A 202 -4.10 -3.90 -13.90
CA ASP A 202 -3.69 -2.92 -14.92
C ASP A 202 -2.33 -2.27 -14.60
N GLY A 203 -1.79 -2.51 -13.40
CA GLY A 203 -0.59 -1.88 -12.86
C GLY A 203 0.62 -2.80 -12.72
N VAL A 204 1.62 -2.32 -11.98
CA VAL A 204 2.86 -3.03 -11.67
C VAL A 204 2.97 -3.31 -10.18
N TYR A 205 3.33 -4.55 -9.85
CA TYR A 205 3.74 -4.93 -8.50
C TYR A 205 5.24 -5.12 -8.44
N VAL A 206 5.88 -4.54 -7.43
CA VAL A 206 7.34 -4.56 -7.24
C VAL A 206 7.66 -4.96 -5.81
N VAL A 207 8.62 -5.88 -5.65
CA VAL A 207 9.33 -6.11 -4.39
C VAL A 207 10.74 -5.55 -4.59
N PHE A 208 11.02 -4.41 -3.96
CA PHE A 208 12.31 -3.73 -4.04
C PHE A 208 13.38 -4.40 -3.17
N ASN A 209 12.96 -4.94 -2.03
CA ASN A 209 13.83 -5.66 -1.13
C ASN A 209 13.03 -6.67 -0.29
N ASP A 210 13.48 -7.92 -0.25
CA ASP A 210 12.86 -9.01 0.51
C ASP A 210 13.82 -9.61 1.56
N ASN A 211 14.86 -8.85 1.94
CA ASN A 211 15.66 -9.16 3.12
C ASN A 211 14.92 -8.67 4.38
N PRO A 212 14.48 -9.57 5.28
CA PRO A 212 13.81 -9.16 6.52
C PRO A 212 14.77 -8.48 7.51
N ASP A 213 16.08 -8.68 7.37
CA ASP A 213 17.12 -8.04 8.19
C ASP A 213 17.62 -6.71 7.61
N LEU A 214 16.95 -6.18 6.57
CA LEU A 214 17.27 -4.91 5.93
C LEU A 214 17.47 -3.79 6.96
N THR A 215 18.68 -3.24 6.97
CA THR A 215 19.04 -2.09 7.80
C THR A 215 18.52 -0.79 7.19
N PHE A 216 18.50 0.28 7.99
CA PHE A 216 18.09 1.59 7.49
C PHE A 216 19.06 2.15 6.44
N GLU A 217 20.36 1.88 6.57
CA GLU A 217 21.38 2.31 5.61
C GLU A 217 21.20 1.61 4.25
N GLU A 218 20.94 0.30 4.26
CA GLU A 218 20.63 -0.45 3.05
C GLU A 218 19.30 0.01 2.43
N PHE A 219 18.32 0.38 3.25
CA PHE A 219 17.05 0.97 2.79
C PHE A 219 17.28 2.27 2.01
N CYS A 220 18.13 3.16 2.54
CA CYS A 220 18.54 4.39 1.84
C CYS A 220 19.31 4.06 0.56
N THR A 221 20.27 3.13 0.65
CA THR A 221 21.15 2.75 -0.47
C THR A 221 20.36 2.26 -1.67
N TYR A 222 19.36 1.39 -1.49
CA TYR A 222 18.57 0.94 -2.64
C TYR A 222 17.63 2.04 -3.15
N ASN A 223 17.12 2.93 -2.30
CA ASN A 223 16.33 4.09 -2.73
C ASN A 223 17.16 4.96 -3.68
N ASP A 224 18.37 5.33 -3.27
CA ASP A 224 19.28 6.17 -4.06
C ASP A 224 19.70 5.49 -5.37
N ARG A 225 19.89 4.16 -5.34
CA ARG A 225 20.24 3.36 -6.53
C ARG A 225 19.08 3.23 -7.52
N LEU A 226 17.85 3.03 -7.04
CA LEU A 226 16.71 2.65 -7.88
C LEU A 226 15.82 3.81 -8.31
N LYS A 227 15.81 4.93 -7.58
CA LYS A 227 15.08 6.14 -8.00
C LYS A 227 15.52 6.63 -9.39
N PRO A 228 16.83 6.77 -9.70
CA PRO A 228 17.26 7.19 -11.03
C PRO A 228 16.86 6.21 -12.15
N VAL A 229 16.81 4.91 -11.86
CA VAL A 229 16.34 3.89 -12.81
C VAL A 229 14.89 4.16 -13.22
N LEU A 230 14.08 4.64 -12.28
CA LEU A 230 12.69 5.03 -12.49
C LEU A 230 12.52 6.49 -12.97
N GLY A 231 13.61 7.26 -13.10
CA GLY A 231 13.53 8.68 -13.42
C GLY A 231 12.99 9.54 -12.27
N LEU A 232 13.05 9.04 -11.04
CA LEU A 232 12.69 9.76 -9.82
C LEU A 232 13.89 10.54 -9.27
N GLN A 233 13.61 11.63 -8.55
CA GLN A 233 14.59 12.45 -7.84
C GLN A 233 14.68 12.08 -6.35
#